data_AF-A0A7X3NR82-F1
#
_entry.id   AF-A0A7X3NR82-F1
#
_cell.length_a   1.000
_cell.length_b   1.000
_cell.length_c   1.000
_cell.angle_alpha   90.00
_cell.angle_beta   90.00
_cell.angle_gamma   90.00
#
_symmetry.space_group_name_H-M   'P 1'
#
loop_
_entity.id
_entity.type
_entity.pdbx_description
1 polymer ?
#
loop_
_entity_poly.entity_id
_entity_poly.type
_entity_poly.pdbx_seq_one_letter_code
_entity_poly.pdbx_strand_id
1 'polypeptide(L)'
;MTATITPSLTERQIADYHEDGYIIVRNVLSAKEADELRRVVQQEVKRDAYPSTLKYPQPAKYTVSGNRLAEPGLTAIAEHPTVVGAVESVLGQPAHLTAYVAYLRTPGDKGAGAHCDYKRWRPVGSSMNWVFAIIPLTDFDAAYGPFLVSPKSHKLTQVIDKDAHILDLNRPDAEQLAPFIDPELKAGDLLVVNEHVWHKAPAGTTTEDRCGIFNKYCAVNAPPAAGYYPYNPAALEALSDDGKRLIPVCFDKPITTTRLLIEETSTQESKFLLHRNGEWKLPGGEGWEEEKLVGWDVGARVSSLQEITKTELGLDVPWMSYIEDVEAEDGICRIYGFSDDDLDLDGLAKDGYDWFTKSEMQQRLGESDAIYRVVDTWHQADIIRGKGKACHQSRTQFDF
;
A
#
# COMPACT_ATOMS: atom_id res chain seq x y z
N MET A 1 -3.45 -21.47 9.07
CA MET A 1 -4.53 -22.03 8.22
C MET A 1 -4.87 -20.95 7.21
N THR A 2 -4.62 -21.16 5.92
CA THR A 2 -5.03 -20.23 4.87
C THR A 2 -6.56 -20.20 4.83
N ALA A 3 -7.15 -19.05 5.13
CA ALA A 3 -8.60 -18.89 5.05
C ALA A 3 -9.02 -19.17 3.60
N THR A 4 -9.87 -20.18 3.39
CA THR A 4 -10.36 -20.54 2.06
C THR A 4 -11.38 -19.50 1.63
N ILE A 5 -11.07 -18.73 0.60
CA ILE A 5 -12.01 -17.78 0.01
C ILE A 5 -12.96 -18.54 -0.91
N THR A 6 -14.24 -18.17 -0.88
CA THR A 6 -15.17 -18.55 -1.93
C THR A 6 -15.26 -17.39 -2.93
N PRO A 7 -14.75 -17.54 -4.17
CA PRO A 7 -14.78 -16.46 -5.15
C PRO A 7 -16.21 -16.01 -5.43
N SER A 8 -16.45 -14.69 -5.44
CA SER A 8 -17.72 -14.09 -5.86
C SER A 8 -17.78 -13.83 -7.37
N LEU A 9 -16.62 -13.78 -8.03
CA LEU A 9 -16.50 -13.67 -9.49
C LEU A 9 -16.48 -15.05 -10.14
N THR A 10 -17.00 -15.14 -11.36
CA THR A 10 -16.90 -16.37 -12.17
C THR A 10 -15.46 -16.61 -12.64
N GLU A 11 -15.13 -17.86 -12.98
CA GLU A 11 -13.80 -18.22 -13.54
C GLU A 11 -13.46 -17.39 -14.79
N ARG A 12 -14.45 -17.13 -15.65
CA ARG A 12 -14.27 -16.29 -16.83
C ARG A 12 -13.91 -14.85 -16.46
N GLN A 13 -14.61 -14.28 -15.48
CA GLN A 13 -14.33 -12.93 -14.99
C GLN A 13 -12.92 -12.80 -14.41
N ILE A 14 -12.47 -13.82 -13.66
CA ILE A 14 -11.11 -13.87 -13.13
C ILE A 14 -10.09 -14.00 -14.27
N ALA A 15 -10.36 -14.84 -15.27
CA ALA A 15 -9.51 -14.97 -16.45
C ALA A 15 -9.41 -13.66 -17.26
N ASP A 16 -10.53 -12.96 -17.46
CA ASP A 16 -10.58 -11.66 -18.13
C ASP A 16 -9.75 -10.62 -17.33
N TYR A 17 -9.84 -10.61 -15.99
CA TYR A 17 -9.01 -9.77 -15.14
C TYR A 17 -7.50 -10.06 -15.32
N HIS A 18 -7.09 -11.33 -15.34
CA HIS A 18 -5.68 -11.67 -15.55
C HIS A 18 -5.19 -11.32 -16.96
N GLU A 19 -6.08 -11.39 -17.96
CA GLU A 19 -5.74 -11.07 -19.34
C GLU A 19 -5.61 -9.56 -19.56
N ASP A 20 -6.60 -8.78 -19.13
CA ASP A 20 -6.72 -7.35 -19.45
C ASP A 20 -6.26 -6.43 -18.31
N GLY A 21 -6.12 -6.95 -17.10
CA GLY A 21 -5.63 -6.25 -15.91
C GLY A 21 -6.72 -5.53 -15.11
N TYR A 22 -7.97 -5.64 -15.53
CA TYR A 22 -9.10 -5.04 -14.83
C TYR A 22 -10.39 -5.81 -15.07
N ILE A 23 -11.39 -5.57 -14.23
CA ILE A 23 -12.74 -6.09 -14.39
C ILE A 23 -13.78 -5.10 -13.91
N ILE A 24 -14.98 -5.15 -14.50
CA ILE A 24 -16.13 -4.35 -14.12
C ILE A 24 -17.22 -5.25 -13.54
N VAL A 25 -17.70 -4.91 -12.35
CA VAL A 25 -18.91 -5.46 -11.74
C VAL A 25 -19.98 -4.37 -11.80
N ARG A 26 -21.07 -4.64 -12.53
CA ARG A 26 -22.10 -3.62 -12.82
C ARG A 26 -23.12 -3.53 -11.69
N ASN A 27 -23.64 -2.33 -11.46
CA ASN A 27 -24.74 -2.05 -10.52
C ASN A 27 -24.48 -2.58 -9.10
N VAL A 28 -23.27 -2.36 -8.57
CA VAL A 28 -22.93 -2.70 -7.17
C VAL A 28 -23.74 -1.84 -6.21
N LEU A 29 -23.87 -0.55 -6.51
CA LEU A 29 -24.80 0.36 -5.85
C LEU A 29 -25.95 0.68 -6.80
N SER A 30 -27.14 0.83 -6.23
CA SER A 30 -28.24 1.48 -6.95
C SER A 30 -27.93 2.95 -7.19
N ALA A 31 -28.60 3.56 -8.17
CA ALA A 31 -28.48 5.00 -8.45
C ALA A 31 -28.78 5.87 -7.21
N LYS A 32 -29.69 5.41 -6.34
CA LYS A 32 -30.03 6.11 -5.09
C LYS A 32 -28.89 6.04 -4.08
N GLU A 33 -28.32 4.86 -3.86
CA GLU A 33 -27.18 4.67 -2.94
C GLU A 33 -25.95 5.44 -3.41
N ALA A 34 -25.65 5.41 -4.71
CA ALA A 34 -24.55 6.17 -5.30
C ALA A 34 -24.72 7.68 -5.10
N ASP A 35 -25.93 8.21 -5.30
CA ASP A 35 -26.25 9.63 -5.10
C ASP A 35 -26.25 10.04 -3.61
N GLU A 36 -26.71 9.18 -2.71
CA GLU A 36 -26.62 9.40 -1.27
C GLU A 36 -25.16 9.48 -0.80
N LEU A 37 -24.33 8.52 -1.21
CA LEU A 37 -22.90 8.52 -0.90
C LEU A 37 -22.18 9.73 -1.54
N ARG A 38 -22.57 10.13 -2.77
CA ARG A 38 -22.07 11.35 -3.42
C ARG A 38 -22.30 12.58 -2.55
N ARG A 39 -23.50 12.73 -1.99
CA ARG A 39 -23.85 13.86 -1.11
C ARG A 39 -23.03 13.86 0.17
N VAL A 40 -22.78 12.69 0.77
CA VAL A 40 -21.90 12.58 1.95
C VAL A 40 -20.49 13.05 1.58
N VAL A 41 -19.90 12.56 0.49
CA VAL A 41 -18.57 13.01 0.04
C VAL A 41 -18.53 14.52 -0.23
N GLN A 42 -19.57 15.09 -0.86
CA GLN A 42 -19.65 16.54 -1.09
C GLN A 42 -19.73 17.34 0.22
N GLN A 43 -20.43 16.85 1.24
CA GLN A 43 -20.48 17.48 2.55
C GLN A 43 -19.11 17.44 3.23
N GLU A 44 -18.44 16.29 3.17
CA GLU A 44 -17.10 16.10 3.72
C GLU A 44 -16.05 17.02 3.06
N VAL A 45 -16.11 17.15 1.74
CA VAL A 45 -15.24 18.06 0.98
C VAL A 45 -15.48 19.53 1.33
N LYS A 46 -16.74 19.93 1.54
CA LYS A 46 -17.08 21.29 1.97
C LYS A 46 -16.63 21.60 3.39
N ARG A 47 -16.55 20.57 4.25
CA ARG A 47 -16.11 20.71 5.64
C ARG A 47 -14.61 20.86 5.72
N ASP A 48 -13.87 19.84 5.30
CA ASP A 48 -12.41 19.82 5.33
C ASP A 48 -11.90 18.61 4.53
N ALA A 49 -11.29 18.87 3.38
CA ALA A 49 -10.69 17.87 2.50
C ALA A 49 -9.26 18.25 2.12
N TYR A 50 -8.45 17.22 1.84
CA TYR A 50 -7.09 17.40 1.38
C TYR A 50 -7.04 17.85 -0.09
N PRO A 51 -6.07 18.70 -0.47
CA PRO A 51 -5.14 19.42 0.40
C PRO A 51 -5.83 20.59 1.12
N SER A 52 -5.47 20.80 2.39
CA SER A 52 -6.03 21.85 3.25
C SER A 52 -5.78 23.30 2.76
N THR A 53 -4.87 23.47 1.81
CA THR A 53 -4.58 24.76 1.16
C THR A 53 -5.64 25.16 0.12
N LEU A 54 -6.45 24.21 -0.35
CA LEU A 54 -7.53 24.48 -1.30
C LEU A 54 -8.85 24.74 -0.57
N LYS A 55 -9.69 25.59 -1.16
CA LYS A 55 -11.03 25.86 -0.66
C LYS A 55 -12.06 25.52 -1.71
N TYR A 56 -12.96 24.60 -1.40
CA TYR A 56 -14.12 24.31 -2.24
C TYR A 56 -14.95 25.59 -2.47
N PRO A 57 -15.44 25.89 -3.70
CA PRO A 57 -15.42 25.07 -4.90
C PRO A 57 -14.33 25.48 -5.93
N GLN A 58 -13.12 25.89 -5.50
CA GLN A 58 -12.05 26.20 -6.46
C GLN A 58 -11.79 25.02 -7.42
N PRO A 59 -11.51 25.26 -8.72
CA PRO A 59 -11.21 24.20 -9.69
C PRO A 59 -10.01 23.34 -9.28
N ALA A 60 -10.28 22.14 -8.77
CA ALA A 60 -9.27 21.23 -8.24
C ALA A 60 -9.81 19.81 -7.95
N LYS A 61 -8.89 18.93 -7.55
CA LYS A 61 -9.19 17.64 -6.93
C LYS A 61 -9.12 17.75 -5.40
N TYR A 62 -10.23 17.45 -4.74
CA TYR A 62 -10.36 17.31 -3.30
C TYR A 62 -10.37 15.82 -2.91
N THR A 63 -9.80 15.52 -1.75
CA THR A 63 -9.61 14.15 -1.26
C THR A 63 -10.13 14.01 0.17
N VAL A 64 -11.02 13.05 0.39
CA VAL A 64 -11.42 12.58 1.72
C VAL A 64 -10.84 11.19 1.89
N SER A 65 -9.99 10.95 2.89
CA SER A 65 -9.15 9.75 2.88
C SER A 65 -8.76 9.25 4.27
N GLY A 66 -8.24 8.03 4.31
CA GLY A 66 -7.68 7.42 5.52
C GLY A 66 -8.71 7.29 6.62
N ASN A 67 -8.39 7.81 7.80
CA ASN A 67 -9.26 7.76 8.99
C ASN A 67 -10.62 8.48 8.83
N ARG A 68 -10.80 9.26 7.76
CA ARG A 68 -12.12 9.81 7.38
C ARG A 68 -13.12 8.74 6.95
N LEU A 69 -12.69 7.49 6.78
CA LEU A 69 -13.58 6.33 6.69
C LEU A 69 -14.60 6.28 7.84
N ALA A 70 -14.24 6.77 9.04
CA ALA A 70 -15.11 6.75 10.21
C ALA A 70 -16.26 7.76 10.16
N GLU A 71 -16.28 8.65 9.17
CA GLU A 71 -17.33 9.66 9.07
C GLU A 71 -18.67 9.01 8.69
N PRO A 72 -19.80 9.47 9.26
CA PRO A 72 -21.11 8.85 9.03
C PRO A 72 -21.45 8.71 7.54
N GLY A 73 -21.78 7.50 7.13
CA GLY A 73 -22.16 7.17 5.75
C GLY A 73 -21.00 6.83 4.81
N LEU A 74 -19.74 6.96 5.24
CA LEU A 74 -18.58 6.59 4.42
C LEU A 74 -18.10 5.14 4.63
N THR A 75 -18.32 4.57 5.81
CA THR A 75 -17.70 3.29 6.17
C THR A 75 -18.19 2.11 5.33
N ALA A 76 -19.49 2.04 5.07
CA ALA A 76 -20.13 0.86 4.48
C ALA A 76 -19.56 0.45 3.11
N ILE A 77 -19.05 1.42 2.31
CA ILE A 77 -18.47 1.10 1.00
C ILE A 77 -17.13 0.38 1.11
N ALA A 78 -16.38 0.58 2.20
CA ALA A 78 -15.08 -0.05 2.42
C ALA A 78 -15.20 -1.56 2.71
N GLU A 79 -16.30 -1.97 3.34
CA GLU A 79 -16.61 -3.36 3.69
C GLU A 79 -17.76 -3.96 2.88
N HIS A 80 -18.18 -3.29 1.80
CA HIS A 80 -19.31 -3.74 1.00
C HIS A 80 -19.07 -5.16 0.46
N PRO A 81 -19.95 -6.15 0.72
CA PRO A 81 -19.69 -7.56 0.41
C PRO A 81 -19.34 -7.83 -1.05
N THR A 82 -20.01 -7.18 -2.00
CA THR A 82 -19.69 -7.31 -3.43
C THR A 82 -18.32 -6.73 -3.78
N VAL A 83 -17.91 -5.63 -3.12
CA VAL A 83 -16.59 -5.00 -3.35
C VAL A 83 -15.50 -5.90 -2.80
N VAL A 84 -15.60 -6.28 -1.52
CA VAL A 84 -14.62 -7.15 -0.86
C VAL A 84 -14.54 -8.50 -1.55
N GLY A 85 -15.68 -9.12 -1.88
CA GLY A 85 -15.70 -10.40 -2.59
C GLY A 85 -15.03 -10.32 -3.97
N ALA A 86 -15.26 -9.25 -4.75
CA ALA A 86 -14.63 -9.08 -6.06
C ALA A 86 -13.12 -8.87 -5.93
N VAL A 87 -12.70 -8.04 -4.96
CA VAL A 87 -11.29 -7.80 -4.62
C VAL A 87 -10.59 -9.10 -4.23
N GLU A 88 -11.15 -9.87 -3.30
CA GLU A 88 -10.55 -11.12 -2.82
C GLU A 88 -10.54 -12.21 -3.90
N SER A 89 -11.53 -12.20 -4.81
CA SER A 89 -11.56 -13.12 -5.95
C SER A 89 -10.38 -12.91 -6.89
N VAL A 90 -9.99 -11.66 -7.16
CA VAL A 90 -8.86 -11.35 -8.06
C VAL A 90 -7.50 -11.40 -7.35
N LEU A 91 -7.44 -11.10 -6.06
CA LEU A 91 -6.23 -11.25 -5.25
C LEU A 91 -5.89 -12.72 -4.96
N GLY A 92 -6.91 -13.60 -4.96
CA GLY A 92 -6.77 -15.01 -4.56
C GLY A 92 -6.45 -15.19 -3.07
N GLN A 93 -6.57 -14.12 -2.28
CA GLN A 93 -6.21 -14.03 -0.86
C GLN A 93 -7.20 -13.09 -0.16
N PRO A 94 -7.46 -13.28 1.15
CA PRO A 94 -8.19 -12.28 1.92
C PRO A 94 -7.51 -10.91 1.79
N ALA A 95 -8.30 -9.85 1.94
CA ALA A 95 -7.84 -8.50 1.72
C ALA A 95 -7.64 -7.69 3.01
N HIS A 96 -6.65 -6.81 2.99
CA HIS A 96 -6.52 -5.67 3.89
C HIS A 96 -6.79 -4.37 3.11
N LEU A 97 -7.57 -3.46 3.68
CA LEU A 97 -7.77 -2.09 3.18
C LEU A 97 -6.49 -1.29 3.47
N THR A 98 -5.76 -0.94 2.42
CA THR A 98 -4.55 -0.11 2.54
C THR A 98 -4.86 1.38 2.37
N ALA A 99 -5.93 1.72 1.64
CA ALA A 99 -6.39 3.08 1.50
C ALA A 99 -7.91 3.19 1.37
N TYR A 100 -8.49 4.05 2.20
CA TYR A 100 -9.82 4.61 1.97
C TYR A 100 -9.67 5.95 1.27
N VAL A 101 -10.32 6.15 0.14
CA VAL A 101 -10.26 7.42 -0.59
C VAL A 101 -11.57 7.70 -1.30
N ALA A 102 -12.10 8.90 -1.11
CA ALA A 102 -13.09 9.51 -1.99
C ALA A 102 -12.46 10.73 -2.68
N TYR A 103 -12.60 10.79 -4.00
CA TYR A 103 -12.20 11.95 -4.79
C TYR A 103 -13.41 12.73 -5.25
N LEU A 104 -13.31 14.06 -5.15
CA LEU A 104 -14.21 15.01 -5.78
C LEU A 104 -13.37 15.93 -6.67
N ARG A 105 -13.70 15.99 -7.96
CA ARG A 105 -13.11 16.96 -8.90
C ARG A 105 -14.17 17.99 -9.25
N THR A 106 -13.88 19.25 -8.96
CA THR A 106 -14.76 20.37 -9.31
C THR A 106 -14.59 20.74 -10.79
N PRO A 107 -15.57 21.42 -11.40
CA PRO A 107 -15.44 21.94 -12.76
C PRO A 107 -14.18 22.79 -12.95
N GLY A 108 -13.49 22.57 -14.06
CA GLY A 108 -12.23 23.23 -14.38
C GLY A 108 -10.97 22.54 -13.84
N ASP A 109 -11.10 21.45 -13.07
CA ASP A 109 -9.98 20.55 -12.79
C ASP A 109 -9.44 19.94 -14.10
N LYS A 110 -8.11 19.81 -14.21
CA LYS A 110 -7.44 19.38 -15.46
C LYS A 110 -7.35 17.86 -15.62
N GLY A 111 -7.87 17.08 -14.68
CA GLY A 111 -7.73 15.63 -14.68
C GLY A 111 -6.36 15.16 -14.19
N ALA A 112 -5.94 13.97 -14.63
CA ALA A 112 -4.63 13.38 -14.36
C ALA A 112 -4.06 12.74 -15.64
N GLY A 113 -2.73 12.81 -15.79
CA GLY A 113 -1.99 12.16 -16.88
C GLY A 113 -1.95 10.64 -16.73
N ALA A 114 -1.37 9.97 -17.73
CA ALA A 114 -1.19 8.53 -17.73
C ALA A 114 -0.19 8.10 -16.64
N HIS A 115 -0.57 7.14 -15.80
CA HIS A 115 0.29 6.54 -14.76
C HIS A 115 -0.24 5.17 -14.34
N CYS A 116 0.62 4.36 -13.70
CA CYS A 116 0.21 3.26 -12.83
C CYS A 116 0.38 3.67 -11.36
N ASP A 117 -0.34 3.00 -10.47
CA ASP A 117 -0.42 3.37 -9.06
C ASP A 117 0.50 2.59 -8.13
N TYR A 118 1.25 1.62 -8.66
CA TYR A 118 2.36 1.00 -7.94
C TYR A 118 3.46 2.04 -7.69
N LYS A 119 3.75 2.27 -6.40
CA LYS A 119 4.72 3.26 -5.88
C LYS A 119 5.43 2.67 -4.68
N ARG A 120 6.68 2.22 -4.85
CA ARG A 120 7.47 1.54 -3.81
C ARG A 120 7.72 2.34 -2.53
N TRP A 121 7.47 3.65 -2.54
CA TRP A 121 7.67 4.55 -1.40
C TRP A 121 6.39 4.87 -0.62
N ARG A 122 5.23 4.41 -1.08
CA ARG A 122 3.94 4.76 -0.48
C ARG A 122 3.37 3.61 0.33
N PRO A 123 2.89 3.85 1.57
CA PRO A 123 2.16 2.84 2.34
C PRO A 123 0.99 2.21 1.58
N VAL A 124 0.33 3.00 0.74
CA VAL A 124 -0.90 2.60 0.03
C VAL A 124 -0.66 2.02 -1.36
N GLY A 125 0.59 1.82 -1.78
CA GLY A 125 0.89 1.42 -3.17
C GLY A 125 2.17 0.62 -3.37
N SER A 126 2.75 0.10 -2.29
CA SER A 126 4.03 -0.65 -2.31
C SER A 126 3.87 -2.14 -2.01
N SER A 127 2.64 -2.66 -1.94
CA SER A 127 2.39 -4.10 -1.88
C SER A 127 2.65 -4.73 -3.24
N MET A 128 3.06 -6.00 -3.28
CA MET A 128 3.28 -6.78 -4.50
C MET A 128 2.01 -7.47 -5.04
N ASN A 129 0.90 -7.41 -4.29
CA ASN A 129 -0.37 -7.98 -4.70
C ASN A 129 -1.51 -7.16 -4.09
N TRP A 130 -1.91 -6.11 -4.79
CA TRP A 130 -2.98 -5.20 -4.43
C TRP A 130 -3.78 -4.75 -5.66
N VAL A 131 -5.01 -4.31 -5.39
CA VAL A 131 -5.93 -3.83 -6.41
C VAL A 131 -6.53 -2.48 -6.04
N PHE A 132 -6.84 -1.73 -7.08
CA PHE A 132 -7.56 -0.48 -6.98
C PHE A 132 -9.05 -0.72 -7.26
N ALA A 133 -9.89 -0.52 -6.25
CA ALA A 133 -11.34 -0.65 -6.33
C ALA A 133 -11.97 0.75 -6.49
N ILE A 134 -12.55 1.00 -7.67
CA ILE A 134 -13.10 2.29 -8.06
C ILE A 134 -14.61 2.17 -8.19
N ILE A 135 -15.35 2.98 -7.43
CA ILE A 135 -16.81 3.09 -7.52
C ILE A 135 -17.17 4.52 -7.94
N PRO A 136 -17.60 4.75 -9.19
CA PRO A 136 -18.10 6.05 -9.61
C PRO A 136 -19.38 6.40 -8.84
N LEU A 137 -19.46 7.64 -8.35
CA LEU A 137 -20.67 8.22 -7.75
C LEU A 137 -21.35 9.24 -8.69
N THR A 138 -20.73 9.44 -9.85
CA THR A 138 -21.28 10.03 -11.07
C THR A 138 -20.88 9.10 -12.22
N ASP A 139 -21.56 9.19 -13.36
CA ASP A 139 -21.05 8.54 -14.57
C ASP A 139 -19.63 9.04 -14.86
N PHE A 140 -18.70 8.14 -15.17
CA PHE A 140 -17.36 8.51 -15.62
C PHE A 140 -17.35 8.48 -17.14
N ASP A 141 -18.08 9.43 -17.74
CA ASP A 141 -18.22 9.61 -19.18
C ASP A 141 -17.47 10.87 -19.66
N ALA A 142 -17.63 11.23 -20.94
CA ALA A 142 -17.02 12.42 -21.50
C ALA A 142 -17.47 13.74 -20.83
N ALA A 143 -18.66 13.78 -20.23
CA ALA A 143 -19.17 14.98 -19.56
C ALA A 143 -18.50 15.18 -18.20
N TYR A 144 -18.46 14.16 -17.35
CA TYR A 144 -17.80 14.27 -16.04
C TYR A 144 -16.28 14.08 -16.10
N GLY A 145 -15.79 13.37 -17.11
CA GLY A 145 -14.39 12.94 -17.26
C GLY A 145 -14.28 11.43 -17.05
N PRO A 146 -13.89 10.65 -18.07
CA PRO A 146 -13.81 9.20 -17.95
C PRO A 146 -12.63 8.75 -17.09
N PHE A 147 -12.65 7.48 -16.70
CA PHE A 147 -11.47 6.80 -16.16
C PHE A 147 -10.96 5.81 -17.21
N LEU A 148 -9.97 6.24 -17.99
CA LEU A 148 -9.45 5.45 -19.09
C LEU A 148 -8.41 4.45 -18.59
N VAL A 149 -8.42 3.24 -19.13
CA VAL A 149 -7.45 2.18 -18.84
C VAL A 149 -6.69 1.80 -20.10
N SER A 150 -5.42 1.40 -19.97
CA SER A 150 -4.66 0.74 -21.02
C SER A 150 -4.67 -0.76 -20.75
N PRO A 151 -5.50 -1.56 -21.45
CA PRO A 151 -5.59 -2.99 -21.19
C PRO A 151 -4.25 -3.68 -21.38
N LYS A 152 -4.01 -4.74 -20.60
CA LYS A 152 -2.78 -5.57 -20.64
C LYS A 152 -1.50 -4.88 -20.21
N SER A 153 -1.56 -3.58 -19.86
CA SER A 153 -0.37 -2.82 -19.44
C SER A 153 0.25 -3.31 -18.14
N HIS A 154 -0.50 -4.04 -17.30
CA HIS A 154 0.05 -4.72 -16.12
C HIS A 154 1.12 -5.76 -16.47
N LYS A 155 1.06 -6.36 -17.67
CA LYS A 155 2.02 -7.37 -18.14
C LYS A 155 3.39 -6.80 -18.52
N LEU A 156 3.50 -5.47 -18.63
CA LEU A 156 4.76 -4.77 -18.91
C LEU A 156 5.68 -4.69 -17.67
N THR A 157 5.10 -4.86 -16.48
CA THR A 157 5.82 -5.01 -15.22
C THR A 157 5.81 -6.48 -14.83
N GLN A 158 6.97 -7.03 -14.54
CA GLN A 158 7.23 -8.44 -14.28
C GLN A 158 8.22 -8.56 -13.13
N VAL A 159 8.01 -9.60 -12.33
CA VAL A 159 8.97 -10.02 -11.31
C VAL A 159 10.25 -10.50 -12.00
N ILE A 160 11.40 -9.92 -11.61
CA ILE A 160 12.71 -10.19 -12.20
C ILE A 160 13.18 -11.62 -11.88
N ASP A 161 13.10 -11.99 -10.60
CA ASP A 161 13.39 -13.33 -10.09
C ASP A 161 12.24 -13.78 -9.19
N LYS A 162 11.57 -14.87 -9.59
CA LYS A 162 10.39 -15.40 -8.89
C LYS A 162 10.75 -16.29 -7.70
N ASP A 163 11.99 -16.76 -7.65
CA ASP A 163 12.50 -17.62 -6.58
C ASP A 163 13.18 -16.79 -5.48
N ALA A 164 13.38 -15.49 -5.71
CA ALA A 164 13.92 -14.56 -4.73
C ALA A 164 12.99 -14.41 -3.52
N HIS A 165 13.58 -14.35 -2.32
CA HIS A 165 12.84 -14.12 -1.07
C HIS A 165 12.17 -12.74 -1.04
N ILE A 166 12.88 -11.71 -1.55
CA ILE A 166 12.36 -10.35 -1.68
C ILE A 166 12.27 -9.99 -3.16
N LEU A 167 11.05 -9.80 -3.64
CA LEU A 167 10.76 -9.61 -5.05
C LEU A 167 11.14 -8.21 -5.53
N ASP A 168 11.62 -8.18 -6.76
CA ASP A 168 11.90 -6.97 -7.52
C ASP A 168 11.18 -7.00 -8.86
N LEU A 169 10.95 -5.83 -9.43
CA LEU A 169 10.20 -5.64 -10.67
C LEU A 169 11.06 -4.90 -11.70
N ASN A 170 10.95 -5.28 -12.97
CA ASN A 170 11.50 -4.48 -14.07
C ASN A 170 10.73 -3.16 -14.23
N ARG A 171 11.37 -2.19 -14.88
CA ARG A 171 10.70 -0.97 -15.30
C ARG A 171 9.77 -1.26 -16.49
N PRO A 172 8.48 -0.85 -16.45
CA PRO A 172 7.61 -1.00 -17.61
C PRO A 172 8.01 -0.02 -18.73
N ASP A 173 7.95 -0.50 -19.96
CA ASP A 173 8.15 0.32 -21.16
C ASP A 173 6.83 0.99 -21.58
N ALA A 174 6.76 2.31 -21.38
CA ALA A 174 5.56 3.08 -21.68
C ALA A 174 5.27 3.20 -23.19
N GLU A 175 6.24 2.91 -24.07
CA GLU A 175 6.02 2.90 -25.52
C GLU A 175 5.18 1.70 -25.98
N GLN A 176 5.11 0.65 -25.17
CA GLN A 176 4.34 -0.57 -25.43
C GLN A 176 2.90 -0.52 -24.90
N LEU A 177 2.47 0.63 -24.36
CA LEU A 177 1.11 0.77 -23.87
C LEU A 177 0.09 0.64 -25.01
N ALA A 178 -0.90 -0.22 -24.80
CA ALA A 178 -2.08 -0.26 -25.64
C ALA A 178 -2.82 1.10 -25.58
N PRO A 179 -3.56 1.48 -26.64
CA PRO A 179 -4.42 2.66 -26.59
C PRO A 179 -5.33 2.66 -25.36
N PHE A 180 -5.45 3.81 -24.72
CA PHE A 180 -6.35 3.99 -23.60
C PHE A 180 -7.81 3.90 -24.07
N ILE A 181 -8.61 3.08 -23.39
CA ILE A 181 -10.03 2.88 -23.68
C ILE A 181 -10.89 3.33 -22.50
N ASP A 182 -12.14 3.69 -22.80
CA ASP A 182 -13.16 3.99 -21.80
C ASP A 182 -13.89 2.68 -21.41
N PRO A 183 -13.84 2.25 -20.14
CA PRO A 183 -14.62 1.13 -19.64
C PRO A 183 -16.14 1.44 -19.53
N GLU A 184 -16.54 2.67 -19.83
CA GLU A 184 -17.93 3.15 -19.83
C GLU A 184 -18.59 2.95 -18.45
N LEU A 185 -17.92 3.41 -17.40
CA LEU A 185 -18.38 3.21 -16.03
C LEU A 185 -19.55 4.14 -15.67
N LYS A 186 -20.58 3.55 -15.07
CA LYS A 186 -21.77 4.24 -14.57
C LYS A 186 -21.72 4.43 -13.07
N ALA A 187 -22.48 5.41 -12.58
CA ALA A 187 -22.65 5.59 -11.14
C ALA A 187 -23.12 4.27 -10.49
N GLY A 188 -22.39 3.81 -9.47
CA GLY A 188 -22.66 2.56 -8.77
C GLY A 188 -22.04 1.30 -9.37
N ASP A 189 -21.32 1.39 -10.49
CA ASP A 189 -20.46 0.28 -10.94
C ASP A 189 -19.22 0.14 -10.03
N LEU A 190 -18.56 -1.01 -10.09
CA LEU A 190 -17.25 -1.25 -9.52
C LEU A 190 -16.26 -1.61 -10.62
N LEU A 191 -15.17 -0.87 -10.73
CA LEU A 191 -13.99 -1.25 -11.49
C LEU A 191 -12.92 -1.74 -10.51
N VAL A 192 -12.45 -2.98 -10.67
CA VAL A 192 -11.28 -3.51 -9.95
C VAL A 192 -10.12 -3.55 -10.92
N VAL A 193 -9.02 -2.88 -10.58
CA VAL A 193 -7.86 -2.69 -11.45
C VAL A 193 -6.59 -3.22 -10.78
N ASN A 194 -5.79 -3.98 -11.51
CA ASN A 194 -4.47 -4.40 -11.06
C ASN A 194 -3.53 -3.19 -10.85
N GLU A 195 -2.71 -3.23 -9.80
CA GLU A 195 -1.74 -2.20 -9.42
C GLU A 195 -0.83 -1.65 -10.54
N HIS A 196 -0.52 -2.50 -11.54
CA HIS A 196 0.36 -2.16 -12.64
C HIS A 196 -0.36 -1.66 -13.88
N VAL A 197 -1.70 -1.67 -13.92
CA VAL A 197 -2.44 -1.12 -15.07
C VAL A 197 -2.26 0.39 -15.13
N TRP A 198 -1.82 0.83 -16.30
CA TRP A 198 -1.77 2.24 -16.64
C TRP A 198 -3.17 2.77 -16.90
N HIS A 199 -3.47 3.91 -16.30
CA HIS A 199 -4.75 4.58 -16.42
C HIS A 199 -4.57 6.09 -16.52
N LYS A 200 -5.63 6.77 -16.98
CA LYS A 200 -5.67 8.23 -17.15
C LYS A 200 -7.08 8.73 -16.86
N ALA A 201 -7.19 9.88 -16.20
CA ALA A 201 -8.48 10.51 -15.90
C ALA A 201 -8.51 11.91 -16.50
N PRO A 202 -8.81 12.08 -17.81
CA PRO A 202 -8.91 13.41 -18.41
C PRO A 202 -10.05 14.23 -17.79
N ALA A 203 -9.98 15.55 -17.93
CA ALA A 203 -11.05 16.45 -17.53
C ALA A 203 -12.32 16.22 -18.37
N GLY A 204 -13.48 16.41 -17.75
CA GLY A 204 -14.77 16.49 -18.42
C GLY A 204 -15.13 17.91 -18.86
N THR A 205 -16.34 18.07 -19.40
CA THR A 205 -16.93 19.34 -19.84
C THR A 205 -18.09 19.82 -18.95
N THR A 206 -18.48 19.02 -17.96
CA THR A 206 -19.59 19.32 -17.05
C THR A 206 -19.31 20.53 -16.15
N THR A 207 -20.40 21.10 -15.64
CA THR A 207 -20.40 22.13 -14.58
C THR A 207 -20.73 21.55 -13.21
N GLU A 208 -20.82 20.22 -13.08
CA GLU A 208 -21.03 19.52 -11.82
C GLU A 208 -19.76 18.85 -11.29
N ASP A 209 -19.75 18.52 -10.01
CA ASP A 209 -18.65 17.76 -9.40
C ASP A 209 -18.63 16.32 -9.92
N ARG A 210 -17.46 15.84 -10.33
CA ARG A 210 -17.20 14.41 -10.57
C ARG A 210 -16.76 13.75 -9.27
N CYS A 211 -17.45 12.71 -8.85
CA CYS A 211 -17.20 12.07 -7.57
C CYS A 211 -17.05 10.54 -7.68
N GLY A 212 -16.19 9.95 -6.86
CA GLY A 212 -16.01 8.50 -6.79
C GLY A 212 -15.26 8.05 -5.54
N ILE A 213 -15.42 6.77 -5.22
CA ILE A 213 -14.59 6.04 -4.24
C ILE A 213 -13.45 5.35 -4.97
N PHE A 214 -12.27 5.35 -4.36
CA PHE A 214 -10.99 4.93 -4.93
C PHE A 214 -10.20 4.20 -3.84
N ASN A 215 -10.75 3.08 -3.36
CA ASN A 215 -10.15 2.31 -2.28
C ASN A 215 -9.07 1.37 -2.80
N LYS A 216 -8.05 1.11 -1.98
CA LYS A 216 -6.99 0.15 -2.30
C LYS A 216 -6.98 -0.97 -1.29
N TYR A 217 -6.81 -2.19 -1.80
CA TYR A 217 -6.79 -3.40 -1.00
C TYR A 217 -5.61 -4.26 -1.40
N CYS A 218 -4.83 -4.75 -0.44
CA CYS A 218 -3.77 -5.72 -0.68
C CYS A 218 -4.14 -7.09 -0.14
N ALA A 219 -3.55 -8.15 -0.70
CA ALA A 219 -3.62 -9.47 -0.11
C ALA A 219 -2.99 -9.47 1.29
N VAL A 220 -3.56 -10.22 2.23
CA VAL A 220 -3.04 -10.32 3.61
C VAL A 220 -1.60 -10.83 3.67
N ASN A 221 -1.22 -11.67 2.70
CA ASN A 221 0.12 -12.23 2.61
C ASN A 221 1.08 -11.38 1.75
N ALA A 222 0.67 -10.19 1.32
CA ALA A 222 1.51 -9.27 0.55
C ALA A 222 1.51 -7.87 1.20
N PRO A 223 2.09 -7.70 2.39
CA PRO A 223 2.11 -6.41 3.07
C PRO A 223 2.82 -5.33 2.21
N PRO A 224 2.40 -4.05 2.30
CA PRO A 224 3.09 -2.97 1.60
C PRO A 224 4.54 -2.84 2.07
N ALA A 225 5.49 -2.79 1.13
CA ALA A 225 6.90 -2.75 1.48
C ALA A 225 7.29 -1.50 2.31
N ALA A 226 6.59 -0.38 2.12
CA ALA A 226 6.78 0.85 2.90
C ALA A 226 6.03 0.86 4.26
N GLY A 227 5.33 -0.23 4.59
CA GLY A 227 4.49 -0.38 5.77
C GLY A 227 3.06 0.07 5.56
N TYR A 228 2.15 -0.39 6.42
CA TYR A 228 0.73 -0.03 6.33
C TYR A 228 0.47 1.45 6.67
N TYR A 229 -0.60 2.01 6.09
CA TYR A 229 -1.16 3.28 6.55
C TYR A 229 -1.77 3.08 7.95
N PRO A 230 -1.49 3.97 8.92
CA PRO A 230 -1.98 3.81 10.28
C PRO A 230 -3.45 4.25 10.40
N TYR A 231 -4.36 3.28 10.35
CA TYR A 231 -5.73 3.53 10.76
C TYR A 231 -5.83 3.69 12.27
N ASN A 232 -6.79 4.51 12.71
CA ASN A 232 -7.03 4.79 14.11
C ASN A 232 -8.21 3.95 14.66
N PRO A 233 -8.38 3.89 16.00
CA PRO A 233 -9.49 3.17 16.60
C PRO A 233 -10.86 3.63 16.12
N ALA A 234 -11.06 4.92 15.81
CA ALA A 234 -12.33 5.39 15.25
C ALA A 234 -12.64 4.76 13.89
N ALA A 235 -11.64 4.58 13.03
CA ALA A 235 -11.78 3.89 11.75
C ALA A 235 -12.05 2.40 11.93
N LEU A 236 -11.38 1.74 12.87
CA LEU A 236 -11.60 0.32 13.19
C LEU A 236 -13.00 0.08 13.77
N GLU A 237 -13.42 0.90 14.72
CA GLU A 237 -14.72 0.77 15.40
C GLU A 237 -15.91 1.21 14.54
N ALA A 238 -15.66 1.93 13.45
CA ALA A 238 -16.72 2.25 12.48
C ALA A 238 -17.09 1.04 11.61
N LEU A 239 -16.20 0.06 11.43
CA LEU A 239 -16.46 -1.16 10.66
C LEU A 239 -17.31 -2.15 11.47
N SER A 240 -18.03 -3.02 10.75
CA SER A 240 -18.66 -4.18 11.37
C SER A 240 -17.63 -5.12 12.01
N ASP A 241 -18.07 -5.99 12.93
CA ASP A 241 -17.18 -6.98 13.56
C ASP A 241 -16.45 -7.85 12.52
N ASP A 242 -17.14 -8.25 11.45
CA ASP A 242 -16.54 -8.98 10.33
C ASP A 242 -15.59 -8.11 9.49
N GLY A 243 -15.93 -6.82 9.33
CA GLY A 243 -15.16 -5.85 8.57
C GLY A 243 -13.85 -5.43 9.23
N LYS A 244 -13.75 -5.50 10.57
CA LYS A 244 -12.53 -5.15 11.32
C LYS A 244 -11.27 -5.88 10.82
N ARG A 245 -11.43 -7.08 10.24
CA ARG A 245 -10.33 -7.83 9.60
C ARG A 245 -9.64 -7.08 8.46
N LEU A 246 -10.31 -6.09 7.84
CA LEU A 246 -9.77 -5.32 6.74
C LEU A 246 -8.69 -4.34 7.20
N ILE A 247 -8.62 -4.00 8.49
CA ILE A 247 -7.62 -3.08 9.03
C ILE A 247 -6.52 -3.91 9.72
N PRO A 248 -5.32 -4.03 9.13
CA PRO A 248 -4.25 -4.90 9.64
C PRO A 248 -3.53 -4.31 10.85
N VAL A 249 -3.47 -2.98 10.92
CA VAL A 249 -2.81 -2.24 12.00
C VAL A 249 -3.73 -1.11 12.43
N CYS A 250 -3.85 -0.91 13.75
CA CYS A 250 -4.71 0.11 14.33
C CYS A 250 -4.03 0.73 15.54
N PHE A 251 -3.72 2.03 15.47
CA PHE A 251 -3.13 2.77 16.59
C PHE A 251 -3.35 4.29 16.43
N ASP A 252 -3.50 4.98 17.57
CA ASP A 252 -3.51 6.46 17.63
C ASP A 252 -2.12 7.07 17.89
N LYS A 253 -1.17 6.25 18.32
CA LYS A 253 0.19 6.69 18.66
C LYS A 253 0.99 6.98 17.38
N PRO A 254 1.84 8.02 17.36
CA PRO A 254 2.73 8.25 16.22
C PRO A 254 3.77 7.15 16.09
N ILE A 255 4.23 6.89 14.86
CA ILE A 255 5.42 6.06 14.63
C ILE A 255 6.65 6.92 14.94
N THR A 256 7.28 6.70 16.09
CA THR A 256 8.38 7.53 16.62
C THR A 256 9.75 6.91 16.40
N THR A 257 9.81 5.59 16.26
CA THR A 257 11.08 4.86 16.08
C THR A 257 10.99 3.89 14.92
N THR A 258 12.16 3.50 14.41
CA THR A 258 12.27 2.54 13.33
C THR A 258 13.48 1.64 13.54
N ARG A 259 13.37 0.37 13.14
CA ARG A 259 14.43 -0.63 13.29
C ARG A 259 14.63 -1.43 12.00
N LEU A 260 15.86 -1.87 11.77
CA LEU A 260 16.22 -2.68 10.60
C LEU A 260 16.71 -4.06 11.05
N LEU A 261 16.03 -5.11 10.60
CA LEU A 261 16.60 -6.45 10.52
C LEU A 261 17.54 -6.50 9.31
N ILE A 262 18.83 -6.66 9.56
CA ILE A 262 19.85 -6.83 8.51
C ILE A 262 20.20 -8.30 8.45
N GLU A 263 19.96 -8.91 7.29
CA GLU A 263 20.25 -10.31 7.01
C GLU A 263 21.40 -10.43 6.00
N GLU A 264 22.37 -11.26 6.35
CA GLU A 264 23.46 -11.69 5.47
C GLU A 264 23.17 -13.10 4.96
N THR A 265 23.26 -13.31 3.64
CA THR A 265 22.73 -14.52 2.98
C THR A 265 23.77 -15.35 2.21
N SER A 266 25.05 -14.97 2.20
CA SER A 266 26.12 -15.71 1.50
C SER A 266 26.46 -17.06 2.15
N THR A 267 26.10 -17.24 3.42
CA THR A 267 26.37 -18.47 4.18
C THR A 267 25.19 -19.44 4.16
N GLN A 268 25.42 -20.71 4.52
CA GLN A 268 24.38 -21.75 4.50
C GLN A 268 23.21 -21.44 5.46
N GLU A 269 23.50 -20.78 6.58
CA GLU A 269 22.50 -20.29 7.52
C GLU A 269 22.68 -18.78 7.61
N SER A 270 21.63 -18.03 7.26
CA SER A 270 21.66 -16.56 7.31
C SER A 270 22.09 -16.04 8.68
N LYS A 271 22.80 -14.93 8.67
CA LYS A 271 23.19 -14.21 9.89
C LYS A 271 22.46 -12.89 10.01
N PHE A 272 22.21 -12.48 11.24
CA PHE A 272 21.48 -11.26 11.59
C PHE A 272 22.32 -10.36 12.48
N LEU A 273 22.42 -9.08 12.11
CA LEU A 273 23.19 -8.10 12.87
C LEU A 273 22.37 -7.56 14.04
N LEU A 274 22.89 -7.71 15.26
CA LEU A 274 22.30 -7.16 16.48
C LEU A 274 23.29 -6.21 17.16
N HIS A 275 22.77 -5.18 17.83
CA HIS A 275 23.54 -4.24 18.64
C HIS A 275 23.32 -4.53 20.12
N ARG A 276 24.38 -4.48 20.93
CA ARG A 276 24.29 -4.55 22.39
C ARG A 276 24.60 -3.22 23.06
N ASN A 277 23.58 -2.63 23.66
CA ASN A 277 23.72 -1.52 24.61
C ASN A 277 22.82 -1.79 25.82
N GLY A 278 23.28 -2.68 26.71
CA GLY A 278 22.47 -3.35 27.72
C GLY A 278 21.93 -4.67 27.19
N GLU A 279 20.74 -4.62 26.59
CA GLU A 279 20.09 -5.75 25.91
C GLU A 279 20.39 -5.75 24.41
N TRP A 280 20.19 -6.90 23.76
CA TRP A 280 20.30 -7.03 22.30
C TRP A 280 19.12 -6.33 21.64
N LYS A 281 19.39 -5.60 20.55
CA LYS A 281 18.39 -4.89 19.76
C LYS A 281 18.78 -4.88 18.29
N LEU A 282 17.78 -4.70 17.43
CA LEU A 282 18.00 -4.37 16.03
C LEU A 282 18.64 -2.97 15.89
N PRO A 283 19.50 -2.75 14.87
CA PRO A 283 19.94 -1.41 14.47
C PRO A 283 18.77 -0.45 14.22
N GLY A 284 18.98 0.84 14.45
CA GLY A 284 17.97 1.88 14.22
C GLY A 284 17.72 2.80 15.42
N GLY A 285 16.89 3.81 15.21
CA GLY A 285 16.71 4.91 16.17
C GLY A 285 15.36 5.61 16.06
N GLU A 286 15.34 6.90 16.39
CA GLU A 286 14.20 7.79 16.14
C GLU A 286 13.96 7.93 14.63
N GLY A 287 12.72 7.75 14.20
CA GLY A 287 12.34 7.79 12.79
C GLY A 287 11.60 9.09 12.44
N TRP A 288 11.79 9.57 11.22
CA TRP A 288 11.12 10.75 10.68
C TRP A 288 10.48 10.43 9.32
N GLU A 289 9.58 11.30 8.86
CA GLU A 289 8.78 11.08 7.65
C GLU A 289 9.21 11.97 6.49
N GLU A 290 9.36 11.39 5.30
CA GLU A 290 9.39 12.20 4.08
C GLU A 290 7.96 12.59 3.70
N GLU A 291 7.60 13.85 3.92
CA GLU A 291 6.29 14.39 3.51
C GLU A 291 6.26 14.80 2.03
N LYS A 292 7.43 14.95 1.40
CA LYS A 292 7.52 15.36 0.01
C LYS A 292 7.16 14.19 -0.90
N LEU A 293 6.23 14.38 -1.83
CA LEU A 293 5.70 13.38 -2.78
C LEU A 293 4.74 12.35 -2.17
N VAL A 294 4.46 12.43 -0.87
CA VAL A 294 3.33 11.75 -0.25
C VAL A 294 2.18 12.73 -0.07
N GLY A 295 0.95 12.24 -0.15
CA GLY A 295 -0.23 13.07 -0.03
C GLY A 295 -0.71 13.09 1.41
N TRP A 296 -1.82 12.41 1.64
CA TRP A 296 -2.44 12.21 2.94
C TRP A 296 -1.96 10.90 3.63
N ASP A 297 -1.24 10.06 2.90
CA ASP A 297 -0.87 8.68 3.26
C ASP A 297 0.54 8.59 3.84
N VAL A 298 0.81 9.40 4.85
CA VAL A 298 2.11 9.44 5.52
C VAL A 298 2.25 8.23 6.46
N GLY A 299 3.47 7.71 6.63
CA GLY A 299 3.76 6.57 7.51
C GLY A 299 5.03 5.78 7.18
N ALA A 300 5.62 5.98 6.00
CA ALA A 300 6.89 5.32 5.68
C ALA A 300 8.04 5.88 6.55
N ARG A 301 9.02 5.04 6.90
CA ARG A 301 10.25 5.40 7.63
C ARG A 301 11.53 5.01 6.86
N VAL A 302 11.37 4.71 5.57
CA VAL A 302 12.44 4.18 4.73
C VAL A 302 13.64 5.12 4.68
N SER A 303 13.41 6.41 4.40
CA SER A 303 14.51 7.39 4.33
C SER A 303 15.20 7.61 5.68
N SER A 304 14.44 7.73 6.77
CA SER A 304 15.06 7.91 8.08
C SER A 304 15.91 6.72 8.46
N LEU A 305 15.44 5.50 8.18
CA LEU A 305 16.19 4.29 8.51
C LEU A 305 17.43 4.14 7.63
N GLN A 306 17.37 4.51 6.34
CA GLN A 306 18.56 4.61 5.48
C GLN A 306 19.61 5.55 6.05
N GLU A 307 19.20 6.75 6.50
CA GLU A 307 20.11 7.74 7.09
C GLU A 307 20.73 7.24 8.41
N ILE A 308 19.92 6.63 9.28
CA ILE A 308 20.38 6.07 10.55
C ILE A 308 21.38 4.95 10.30
N THR A 309 21.05 3.99 9.44
CA THR A 309 21.95 2.88 9.11
C THR A 309 23.25 3.37 8.46
N LYS A 310 23.18 4.39 7.59
CA LYS A 310 24.39 4.98 7.00
C LYS A 310 25.26 5.65 8.06
N THR A 311 24.65 6.39 8.99
CA THR A 311 25.36 7.09 10.07
C THR A 311 25.95 6.13 11.10
N GLU A 312 25.17 5.14 11.56
CA GLU A 312 25.56 4.23 12.64
C GLU A 312 26.50 3.13 12.16
N LEU A 313 26.29 2.61 10.94
CA LEU A 313 26.99 1.42 10.43
C LEU A 313 27.90 1.71 9.23
N GLY A 314 27.78 2.88 8.59
CA GLY A 314 28.45 3.16 7.32
C GLY A 314 27.82 2.44 6.12
N LEU A 315 26.73 1.69 6.34
CA LEU A 315 26.07 0.83 5.36
C LEU A 315 25.03 1.61 4.54
N ASP A 316 25.12 1.50 3.21
CA ASP A 316 24.08 2.00 2.31
C ASP A 316 23.02 0.92 2.11
N VAL A 317 21.76 1.23 2.45
CA VAL A 317 20.62 0.31 2.33
C VAL A 317 19.75 0.74 1.16
N PRO A 318 19.84 0.11 -0.03
CA PRO A 318 19.18 0.60 -1.24
C PRO A 318 17.67 0.38 -1.26
N TRP A 319 17.15 -0.50 -0.41
CA TRP A 319 15.74 -0.85 -0.25
C TRP A 319 15.51 -1.48 1.12
N MET A 320 14.25 -1.54 1.55
CA MET A 320 13.84 -2.31 2.73
C MET A 320 12.40 -2.78 2.58
N SER A 321 11.98 -3.78 3.36
CA SER A 321 10.62 -4.31 3.32
C SER A 321 10.01 -4.37 4.71
N TYR A 322 8.78 -3.89 4.87
CA TYR A 322 8.07 -3.87 6.14
C TYR A 322 7.92 -5.27 6.75
N ILE A 323 8.14 -5.40 8.06
CA ILE A 323 7.90 -6.63 8.81
C ILE A 323 6.66 -6.45 9.70
N GLU A 324 6.72 -5.53 10.66
CA GLU A 324 5.66 -5.29 11.63
C GLU A 324 5.75 -3.89 12.27
N ASP A 325 4.68 -3.51 12.96
CA ASP A 325 4.62 -2.35 13.85
C ASP A 325 4.46 -2.85 15.29
N VAL A 326 5.33 -2.38 16.19
CA VAL A 326 5.35 -2.79 17.60
C VAL A 326 5.09 -1.58 18.50
N GLU A 327 4.23 -1.75 19.51
CA GLU A 327 4.03 -0.71 20.51
C GLU A 327 5.28 -0.54 21.38
N ALA A 328 5.73 0.71 21.52
CA ALA A 328 6.85 1.13 22.34
C ALA A 328 6.38 2.17 23.38
N GLU A 329 7.27 2.52 24.32
CA GLU A 329 6.97 3.48 25.40
C GLU A 329 6.45 4.82 24.86
N ASP A 330 7.17 5.40 23.90
CA ASP A 330 6.88 6.74 23.34
C ASP A 330 6.10 6.72 22.02
N GLY A 331 5.59 5.57 21.57
CA GLY A 331 4.86 5.50 20.31
C GLY A 331 4.86 4.12 19.66
N ILE A 332 4.90 4.09 18.34
CA ILE A 332 5.05 2.87 17.55
C ILE A 332 6.47 2.76 17.00
N CYS A 333 7.03 1.56 17.05
CA CYS A 333 8.28 1.19 16.39
C CYS A 333 7.97 0.41 15.12
N ARG A 334 8.35 0.96 13.96
CA ARG A 334 8.19 0.25 12.67
C ARG A 334 9.46 -0.54 12.34
N ILE A 335 9.30 -1.82 12.07
CA ILE A 335 10.40 -2.74 11.78
C ILE A 335 10.42 -3.06 10.29
N TYR A 336 11.58 -2.92 9.66
CA TYR A 336 11.84 -3.35 8.29
C TYR A 336 12.91 -4.43 8.25
N GLY A 337 12.97 -5.18 7.16
CA GLY A 337 14.06 -6.09 6.83
C GLY A 337 14.80 -5.68 5.57
N PHE A 338 16.07 -6.05 5.53
CA PHE A 338 16.99 -5.90 4.41
C PHE A 338 17.89 -7.13 4.35
N SER A 339 18.08 -7.70 3.17
CA SER A 339 18.94 -8.87 2.94
C SER A 339 19.93 -8.56 1.83
N ASP A 340 21.16 -9.02 1.99
CA ASP A 340 22.21 -8.90 0.98
C ASP A 340 23.22 -10.07 1.17
N ASP A 341 23.94 -10.44 0.11
CA ASP A 341 24.98 -11.47 0.13
C ASP A 341 26.40 -10.88 0.08
N ASP A 342 26.54 -9.56 -0.06
CA ASP A 342 27.81 -8.83 -0.14
C ASP A 342 28.03 -7.88 1.05
N LEU A 343 27.60 -8.28 2.26
CA LEU A 343 27.83 -7.48 3.46
C LEU A 343 29.24 -7.69 4.01
N ASP A 344 29.89 -6.61 4.47
CA ASP A 344 31.17 -6.66 5.19
C ASP A 344 30.92 -7.08 6.66
N LEU A 345 30.84 -8.40 6.91
CA LEU A 345 30.53 -8.93 8.24
C LEU A 345 31.51 -8.39 9.30
N ASP A 346 32.81 -8.41 9.00
CA ASP A 346 33.87 -7.99 9.92
C ASP A 346 33.83 -6.47 10.16
N GLY A 347 33.60 -5.69 9.11
CA GLY A 347 33.47 -4.24 9.20
C GLY A 347 32.22 -3.78 9.95
N LEU A 348 31.15 -4.58 9.95
CA LEU A 348 29.90 -4.32 10.66
C LEU A 348 29.90 -4.86 12.11
N ALA A 349 30.69 -5.88 12.43
CA ALA A 349 30.81 -6.46 13.77
C ALA A 349 31.74 -5.65 14.70
N LYS A 350 31.42 -4.37 14.91
CA LYS A 350 32.19 -3.45 15.77
C LYS A 350 31.26 -2.61 16.64
N ASP A 351 31.80 -1.85 17.59
CA ASP A 351 31.03 -0.88 18.39
C ASP A 351 29.78 -1.47 19.09
N GLY A 352 29.87 -2.73 19.53
CA GLY A 352 28.78 -3.45 20.19
C GLY A 352 27.85 -4.22 19.25
N TYR A 353 28.10 -4.19 17.94
CA TYR A 353 27.40 -5.02 16.96
C TYR A 353 28.05 -6.39 16.82
N ASP A 354 27.21 -7.42 16.66
CA ASP A 354 27.63 -8.80 16.45
C ASP A 354 26.60 -9.55 15.59
N TRP A 355 27.03 -10.63 14.93
CA TRP A 355 26.21 -11.43 14.03
C TRP A 355 25.73 -12.70 14.71
N PHE A 356 24.47 -13.03 14.50
CA PHE A 356 23.88 -14.23 15.05
C PHE A 356 23.13 -15.00 13.97
N THR A 357 23.32 -16.31 13.93
CA THR A 357 22.39 -17.19 13.22
C THR A 357 21.04 -17.23 13.93
N LYS A 358 19.98 -17.64 13.21
CA LYS A 358 18.66 -17.86 13.82
C LYS A 358 18.74 -18.87 14.98
N SER A 359 19.55 -19.92 14.83
CA SER A 359 19.79 -20.92 15.87
C SER A 359 20.45 -20.33 17.12
N GLU A 360 21.46 -19.47 16.97
CA GLU A 360 22.10 -18.79 18.10
C GLU A 360 21.15 -17.81 18.79
N MET A 361 20.31 -17.09 18.03
CA MET A 361 19.29 -16.21 18.58
C MET A 361 18.27 -17.00 19.40
N GLN A 362 17.81 -18.16 18.92
CA GLN A 362 16.90 -19.04 19.67
C GLN A 362 17.51 -19.46 21.01
N GLN A 363 18.79 -19.83 21.03
CA GLN A 363 19.47 -20.28 22.25
C GLN A 363 19.72 -19.14 23.25
N ARG A 364 20.01 -17.93 22.75
CA ARG A 364 20.40 -16.78 23.59
C ARG A 364 19.20 -15.95 24.06
N LEU A 365 18.24 -15.70 23.19
CA LEU A 365 17.10 -14.82 23.43
C LEU A 365 15.84 -15.62 23.79
N GLY A 366 15.68 -16.82 23.21
CA GLY A 366 14.48 -17.64 23.32
C GLY A 366 13.44 -17.32 22.25
N GLU A 367 12.54 -18.27 22.00
CA GLU A 367 11.50 -18.15 20.94
C GLU A 367 10.46 -17.07 21.22
N SER A 368 10.28 -16.71 22.48
CA SER A 368 9.38 -15.63 22.90
C SER A 368 10.01 -14.23 22.82
N ASP A 369 11.26 -14.12 22.40
CA ASP A 369 11.90 -12.82 22.21
C ASP A 369 11.33 -12.10 20.97
N ALA A 370 11.22 -10.78 21.05
CA ALA A 370 10.66 -9.97 19.97
C ALA A 370 11.53 -10.04 18.69
N ILE A 371 12.84 -10.02 18.82
CA ILE A 371 13.77 -10.05 17.69
C ILE A 371 13.72 -11.44 17.02
N TYR A 372 13.62 -12.50 17.81
CA TYR A 372 13.46 -13.85 17.25
C TYR A 372 12.18 -13.97 16.42
N ARG A 373 11.05 -13.42 16.91
CA ARG A 373 9.79 -13.39 16.13
C ARG A 373 9.86 -12.55 14.87
N VAL A 374 10.61 -11.44 14.89
CA VAL A 374 10.88 -10.62 13.70
C VAL A 374 11.61 -11.46 12.64
N VAL A 375 12.66 -12.20 13.03
CA VAL A 375 13.39 -13.11 12.13
C VAL A 375 12.48 -14.23 11.62
N ASP A 376 11.62 -14.80 12.47
CA ASP A 376 10.69 -15.84 12.06
C ASP A 376 9.69 -15.33 11.00
N THR A 377 9.12 -14.15 11.23
CA THR A 377 8.21 -13.46 10.30
C THR A 377 8.92 -13.07 9.01
N TRP A 378 10.20 -12.67 9.09
CA TRP A 378 11.00 -12.35 7.92
C TRP A 378 11.18 -13.56 7.00
N HIS A 379 11.35 -14.76 7.55
CA HIS A 379 11.56 -16.02 6.82
C HIS A 379 10.29 -16.79 6.46
N GLN A 380 9.10 -16.25 6.75
CA GLN A 380 7.84 -16.89 6.34
C GLN A 380 7.71 -16.93 4.81
N ALA A 381 7.77 -18.14 4.25
CA ALA A 381 7.74 -18.38 2.81
C ALA A 381 6.38 -18.06 2.14
N ASP A 382 5.30 -17.96 2.92
CA ASP A 382 3.97 -17.62 2.43
C ASP A 382 3.72 -16.10 2.33
N ILE A 383 4.64 -15.27 2.86
CA ILE A 383 4.58 -13.81 2.78
C ILE A 383 5.36 -13.31 1.56
N ILE A 384 4.66 -12.65 0.64
CA ILE A 384 5.21 -12.04 -0.57
C ILE A 384 5.70 -10.62 -0.23
N ARG A 385 7.02 -10.43 -0.31
CA ARG A 385 7.67 -9.15 0.02
C ARG A 385 8.19 -8.45 -1.22
N GLY A 386 8.00 -7.14 -1.28
CA GLY A 386 8.60 -6.27 -2.28
C GLY A 386 9.68 -5.38 -1.68
N LYS A 387 10.48 -4.75 -2.54
CA LYS A 387 11.48 -3.76 -2.17
C LYS A 387 10.86 -2.36 -2.03
N GLY A 388 10.74 -1.86 -0.81
CA GLY A 388 10.35 -0.49 -0.50
C GLY A 388 11.51 0.49 -0.74
N LYS A 389 11.19 1.71 -1.15
CA LYS A 389 12.17 2.77 -1.47
C LYS A 389 11.78 4.07 -0.77
N ALA A 390 12.73 4.97 -0.55
CA ALA A 390 12.45 6.32 -0.04
C ALA A 390 11.75 7.19 -1.11
N CYS A 391 11.07 8.26 -0.69
CA CYS A 391 10.35 9.17 -1.58
C CYS A 391 11.28 9.89 -2.54
N HIS A 392 12.46 10.33 -2.08
CA HIS A 392 13.47 10.92 -2.96
C HIS A 392 13.98 9.95 -4.03
N GLN A 393 13.84 8.64 -3.84
CA GLN A 393 14.15 7.59 -4.82
C GLN A 393 13.00 7.32 -5.81
N SER A 394 11.88 8.07 -5.76
CA SER A 394 10.70 7.84 -6.62
C SER A 394 10.98 7.81 -8.13
N ARG A 395 11.99 8.56 -8.59
CA ARG A 395 12.41 8.60 -10.01
C ARG A 395 13.32 7.42 -10.41
N THR A 396 13.88 6.73 -9.42
CA THR A 396 14.78 5.59 -9.54
C THR A 396 14.22 4.39 -8.79
N GLN A 397 12.88 4.27 -8.72
CA GLN A 397 12.23 3.17 -7.99
C GLN A 397 12.46 1.81 -8.64
N PHE A 398 12.80 1.80 -9.93
CA PHE A 398 13.25 0.61 -10.67
C PHE A 398 14.75 0.73 -10.83
N ASP A 399 15.47 -0.29 -10.36
CA ASP A 399 16.89 -0.40 -10.57
C ASP A 399 17.14 -0.73 -12.08
N PHE A 400 18.29 -0.31 -12.61
CA PHE A 400 18.59 -0.33 -14.05
C PHE A 400 18.98 -1.70 -14.60
#